data_AF-A0A7J2UQG9-F1
#
_entry.id   AF-A0A7J2UQG9-F1
#
_cell.length_a   1.000
_cell.length_b   1.000
_cell.length_c   1.000
_cell.angle_alpha   90.00
_cell.angle_beta   90.00
_cell.angle_gamma   90.00
#
_symmetry.space_group_name_H-M   'P 1'
#
loop_
_entity.id
_entity.type
_entity.pdbx_description
1 polymer ?
#
loop_
_entity_poly.entity_id
_entity_poly.type
_entity_poly.pdbx_seq_one_letter_code
_entity_poly.pdbx_strand_id
1 'polypeptide(L)'
;MEIFVQIAGEAPILWDHPLREPLIEAGVAPHHAGHLTCWKIAVERMLSAGLVKTVFATTTLAAGLDVPARTVVLPTVMTQDESGSRLLSPLEFHQMSGRAGRRGKDNVGFVIVVPKEKSVLYDAIRLASSQPEPIKSAFSVTYYQILSLLGRHGLQRTVKILEKSLLLHQMAKIGKRKEKEARKWLMQEFGRRVNVLKSLGYLTDSLELTEDGQWAWMITHVSFLYLAEFVRRGLYRGATPAVLAGMVAALIGERSPRRRLVLLDISRLQGLLRDVWRIEKRSGIQGERISPEEARRRASCVYMWASGVGWRELIELSRMEEGDLQRLILQTAEALHQLENLPLPVASLAAEARRLILREPVT
;
A
#
# COMPACT_ATOMS: atom_id res chain seq x y z
N MET A 1 -12.11 -12.88 -27.97
CA MET A 1 -12.05 -11.50 -28.52
C MET A 1 -13.09 -10.59 -27.89
N GLU A 2 -14.38 -10.97 -27.84
CA GLU A 2 -15.47 -10.16 -27.27
C GLU A 2 -15.20 -9.64 -25.85
N ILE A 3 -14.70 -10.49 -24.93
CA ILE A 3 -14.38 -10.08 -23.54
C ILE A 3 -13.32 -8.98 -23.51
N PHE A 4 -12.28 -9.07 -24.33
CA PHE A 4 -11.25 -8.03 -24.39
C PHE A 4 -11.82 -6.73 -24.94
N VAL A 5 -12.61 -6.80 -26.02
CA VAL A 5 -13.25 -5.64 -26.64
C VAL A 5 -14.16 -4.91 -25.64
N GLN A 6 -14.94 -5.65 -24.85
CA GLN A 6 -15.79 -5.07 -23.81
C GLN A 6 -14.98 -4.28 -22.79
N ILE A 7 -13.90 -4.87 -22.26
CA ILE A 7 -13.06 -4.23 -21.23
C ILE A 7 -12.27 -3.06 -21.82
N ALA A 8 -11.77 -3.20 -23.04
CA ALA A 8 -11.06 -2.13 -23.74
C ALA A 8 -12.00 -1.01 -24.21
N GLY A 9 -13.32 -1.24 -24.26
CA GLY A 9 -14.33 -0.19 -24.40
C GLY A 9 -14.44 0.70 -23.17
N GLU A 10 -14.25 0.14 -21.97
CA GLU A 10 -14.20 0.89 -20.70
C GLU A 10 -12.82 1.48 -20.41
N ALA A 11 -11.76 0.86 -20.93
CA ALA A 11 -10.37 1.31 -20.77
C ALA A 11 -9.62 1.33 -22.11
N PRO A 12 -9.76 2.39 -22.92
CA PRO A 12 -9.19 2.48 -24.27
C PRO A 12 -7.68 2.28 -24.34
N ILE A 13 -6.94 2.61 -23.27
CA ILE A 13 -5.50 2.41 -23.18
C ILE A 13 -5.05 0.96 -23.41
N LEU A 14 -5.95 -0.02 -23.19
CA LEU A 14 -5.66 -1.43 -23.44
C LEU A 14 -5.40 -1.72 -24.91
N TRP A 15 -5.97 -0.94 -25.83
CA TRP A 15 -5.71 -1.09 -27.27
C TRP A 15 -4.26 -0.81 -27.64
N ASP A 16 -3.57 -0.02 -26.82
CA ASP A 16 -2.19 0.38 -27.05
C ASP A 16 -1.19 -0.42 -26.21
N HIS A 17 -1.66 -1.36 -25.40
CA HIS A 17 -0.78 -2.12 -24.53
C HIS A 17 0.16 -3.01 -25.37
N PRO A 18 1.49 -2.99 -25.13
CA PRO A 18 2.46 -3.68 -25.97
C PRO A 18 2.29 -5.20 -26.01
N LEU A 19 1.60 -5.76 -25.02
CA LEU A 19 1.33 -7.21 -24.91
C LEU A 19 -0.10 -7.60 -25.31
N ARG A 20 -0.88 -6.67 -25.90
CA ARG A 20 -2.24 -6.93 -26.37
C ARG A 20 -2.31 -8.14 -27.32
N GLU A 21 -1.46 -8.17 -28.33
CA GLU A 21 -1.44 -9.25 -29.34
C GLU A 21 -1.12 -10.62 -28.72
N PRO A 22 -0.05 -10.78 -27.91
CA PRO A 22 0.17 -12.00 -27.15
C PRO A 22 -1.02 -12.46 -26.30
N LEU A 23 -1.73 -11.52 -25.65
CA LEU A 23 -2.91 -11.84 -24.84
C LEU A 23 -4.08 -12.34 -25.72
N ILE A 24 -4.38 -11.65 -26.81
CA ILE A 24 -5.57 -11.93 -27.64
C ILE A 24 -5.35 -13.14 -28.56
N GLU A 25 -4.21 -13.21 -29.23
CA GLU A 25 -3.95 -14.20 -30.28
C GLU A 25 -3.35 -15.49 -29.72
N ALA A 26 -2.38 -15.38 -28.81
CA ALA A 26 -1.71 -16.54 -28.23
C ALA A 26 -2.34 -17.02 -26.91
N GLY A 27 -3.13 -16.17 -26.24
CA GLY A 27 -3.67 -16.47 -24.92
C GLY A 27 -2.58 -16.52 -23.86
N VAL A 28 -1.60 -15.62 -23.94
CA VAL A 28 -0.46 -15.54 -23.02
C VAL A 28 -0.32 -14.12 -22.48
N ALA A 29 -0.23 -13.96 -21.16
CA ALA A 29 -0.06 -12.63 -20.57
C ALA A 29 0.72 -12.64 -19.24
N PRO A 30 1.48 -11.57 -18.94
CA PRO A 30 1.96 -11.31 -17.60
C PRO A 30 0.86 -10.73 -16.71
N HIS A 31 0.98 -10.99 -15.42
CA HIS A 31 0.14 -10.41 -14.38
C HIS A 31 0.97 -10.13 -13.12
N HIS A 32 1.21 -8.85 -12.87
CA HIS A 32 1.90 -8.36 -11.68
C HIS A 32 1.47 -6.93 -11.35
N ALA A 33 1.85 -6.43 -10.17
CA ALA A 33 1.46 -5.11 -9.67
C ALA A 33 1.95 -3.93 -10.53
N GLY A 34 2.92 -4.18 -11.41
CA GLY A 34 3.49 -3.18 -12.34
C GLY A 34 2.60 -2.87 -13.54
N HIS A 35 1.58 -3.69 -13.81
CA HIS A 35 0.58 -3.40 -14.84
C HIS A 35 -0.60 -2.61 -14.27
N LEU A 36 -1.23 -1.80 -15.14
CA LEU A 36 -2.49 -1.14 -14.85
C LEU A 36 -3.58 -2.09 -14.36
N THR A 37 -4.48 -1.57 -13.53
CA THR A 37 -5.62 -2.34 -12.99
C THR A 37 -6.53 -2.87 -14.09
N CYS A 38 -6.80 -2.08 -15.13
CA CYS A 38 -7.58 -2.53 -16.29
C CYS A 38 -6.93 -3.72 -17.02
N TRP A 39 -5.60 -3.75 -17.16
CA TRP A 39 -4.87 -4.88 -17.75
C TRP A 39 -5.03 -6.14 -16.90
N LYS A 40 -4.82 -6.03 -15.59
CA LYS A 40 -4.98 -7.15 -14.66
C LYS A 40 -6.40 -7.72 -14.71
N ILE A 41 -7.43 -6.85 -14.72
CA ILE A 41 -8.83 -7.27 -14.85
C ILE A 41 -9.08 -7.97 -16.20
N ALA A 42 -8.51 -7.47 -17.30
CA ALA A 42 -8.62 -8.11 -18.61
C ALA A 42 -8.03 -9.52 -18.62
N VAL A 43 -6.81 -9.69 -18.09
CA VAL A 43 -6.15 -11.00 -17.97
C VAL A 43 -6.97 -11.94 -17.09
N GLU A 44 -7.47 -11.48 -15.95
CA GLU A 44 -8.27 -12.28 -15.00
C GLU A 44 -9.59 -12.77 -15.60
N ARG A 45 -10.35 -11.87 -16.27
CA ARG A 45 -11.62 -12.21 -16.91
C ARG A 45 -11.40 -13.16 -18.09
N MET A 46 -10.40 -12.91 -18.92
CA MET A 46 -10.09 -13.79 -20.06
C MET A 46 -9.57 -15.16 -19.59
N LEU A 47 -8.81 -15.23 -18.50
CA LEU A 47 -8.38 -16.49 -17.88
C LEU A 47 -9.58 -17.28 -17.33
N SER A 48 -10.49 -16.61 -16.63
CA SER A 48 -11.71 -17.23 -16.08
C SER A 48 -12.62 -17.79 -17.18
N ALA A 49 -12.69 -17.10 -18.33
CA ALA A 49 -13.39 -17.55 -19.51
C ALA A 49 -12.68 -18.66 -20.31
N GLY A 50 -11.45 -19.05 -19.91
CA GLY A 50 -10.66 -20.07 -20.60
C GLY A 50 -10.04 -19.60 -21.92
N LEU A 51 -9.98 -18.29 -22.17
CA LEU A 51 -9.36 -17.70 -23.36
C LEU A 51 -7.84 -17.53 -23.20
N VAL A 52 -7.35 -17.40 -21.96
CA VAL A 52 -5.92 -17.37 -21.65
C VAL A 52 -5.46 -18.76 -21.25
N LYS A 53 -4.41 -19.24 -21.92
CA LYS A 53 -3.81 -20.57 -21.70
C LYS A 53 -2.68 -20.52 -20.67
N THR A 54 -1.91 -19.42 -20.66
CA THR A 54 -0.72 -19.27 -19.82
C THR A 54 -0.65 -17.87 -19.22
N VAL A 55 -0.44 -17.78 -17.90
CA VAL A 55 -0.20 -16.52 -17.20
C VAL A 55 1.14 -16.57 -16.48
N PHE A 56 1.95 -15.53 -16.63
CA PHE A 56 3.18 -15.33 -15.87
C PHE A 56 2.91 -14.40 -14.71
N ALA A 57 3.11 -14.87 -13.48
CA ALA A 57 2.62 -14.22 -12.27
C ALA A 57 3.72 -14.00 -11.23
N THR A 58 3.67 -12.88 -10.51
CA THR A 58 4.48 -12.69 -9.28
C THR A 58 3.82 -13.39 -8.08
N THR A 59 4.59 -13.63 -7.01
CA THR A 59 4.11 -14.31 -5.78
C THR A 59 2.86 -13.66 -5.18
N THR A 60 2.77 -12.33 -5.21
CA THR A 60 1.61 -11.55 -4.75
C THR A 60 0.31 -11.90 -5.48
N LEU A 61 0.39 -12.34 -6.73
CA LEU A 61 -0.78 -12.75 -7.49
C LEU A 61 -1.34 -14.08 -7.02
N ALA A 62 -0.47 -15.04 -6.70
CA ALA A 62 -0.92 -16.37 -6.29
C ALA A 62 -1.79 -16.35 -5.02
N ALA A 63 -1.54 -15.38 -4.13
CA ALA A 63 -2.37 -15.15 -2.96
C ALA A 63 -3.72 -14.48 -3.28
N GLY A 64 -3.79 -13.61 -4.29
CA GLY A 64 -4.96 -12.75 -4.57
C GLY A 64 -5.84 -13.15 -5.77
N LEU A 65 -5.36 -14.00 -6.66
CA LEU A 65 -6.08 -14.39 -7.88
C LEU A 65 -7.16 -15.44 -7.58
N ASP A 66 -8.44 -15.10 -7.69
CA ASP A 66 -9.54 -16.07 -7.58
C ASP A 66 -9.76 -16.87 -8.88
N VAL A 67 -8.67 -17.27 -9.53
CA VAL A 67 -8.72 -18.03 -10.78
C VAL A 67 -7.83 -19.27 -10.69
N PRO A 68 -8.43 -20.48 -10.56
CA PRO A 68 -7.67 -21.72 -10.52
C PRO A 68 -7.12 -22.07 -11.91
N ALA A 69 -5.94 -22.70 -11.94
CA ALA A 69 -5.29 -23.19 -13.15
C ALA A 69 -5.17 -24.72 -13.09
N ARG A 70 -5.14 -25.42 -14.24
CA ARG A 70 -4.91 -26.87 -14.24
C ARG A 70 -3.51 -27.22 -13.70
N THR A 71 -2.52 -26.41 -14.09
CA THR A 71 -1.11 -26.61 -13.77
C THR A 71 -0.51 -25.32 -13.24
N VAL A 72 0.26 -25.42 -12.16
CA VAL A 72 1.10 -24.34 -11.62
C VAL A 72 2.55 -24.71 -11.85
N VAL A 73 3.33 -23.78 -12.41
CA VAL A 73 4.76 -23.95 -12.63
C VAL A 73 5.52 -22.98 -11.72
N LEU A 74 6.42 -23.54 -10.90
CA LEU A 74 7.28 -22.81 -9.98
C LEU A 74 8.71 -22.84 -10.53
N PRO A 75 9.18 -21.75 -11.18
CA PRO A 75 10.55 -21.69 -11.69
C PRO A 75 11.60 -21.59 -10.59
N THR A 76 11.19 -21.23 -9.37
CA THR A 76 12.02 -21.16 -8.18
C THR A 76 11.15 -21.27 -6.92
N VAL A 77 11.72 -21.73 -5.82
CA VAL A 77 11.11 -21.65 -4.47
C VAL A 77 11.79 -20.58 -3.60
N MET A 78 12.57 -19.71 -4.22
CA MET A 78 13.18 -18.53 -3.60
C MET A 78 12.40 -17.27 -3.97
N THR A 79 12.30 -16.34 -3.03
CA THR A 79 11.74 -15.01 -3.21
C THR A 79 12.71 -13.94 -2.73
N GLN A 80 12.44 -12.68 -3.06
CA GLN A 80 13.22 -11.52 -2.61
C GLN A 80 12.38 -10.72 -1.61
N ASP A 81 12.96 -10.37 -0.48
CA ASP A 81 12.44 -9.38 0.46
C ASP A 81 13.43 -8.23 0.64
N GLU A 82 13.14 -7.31 1.56
CA GLU A 82 13.99 -6.15 1.86
C GLU A 82 15.37 -6.56 2.43
N SER A 83 15.49 -7.75 3.01
CA SER A 83 16.72 -8.31 3.56
C SER A 83 17.48 -9.19 2.55
N GLY A 84 16.91 -9.45 1.38
CA GLY A 84 17.53 -10.13 0.26
C GLY A 84 16.80 -11.40 -0.18
N SER A 85 17.56 -12.35 -0.74
CA SER A 85 17.00 -13.62 -1.20
C SER A 85 16.68 -14.53 -0.02
N ARG A 86 15.46 -15.06 0.04
CA ARG A 86 15.05 -16.07 1.03
C ARG A 86 14.21 -17.18 0.41
N LEU A 87 14.09 -18.29 1.12
CA LEU A 87 13.14 -19.34 0.75
C LEU A 87 11.69 -18.84 0.96
N LEU A 88 10.77 -19.33 0.13
CA LEU A 88 9.33 -19.17 0.37
C LEU A 88 8.94 -19.75 1.74
N SER A 89 7.95 -19.15 2.40
CA SER A 89 7.28 -19.79 3.53
C SER A 89 6.41 -20.95 3.06
N PRO A 90 6.14 -21.95 3.93
CA PRO A 90 5.08 -22.93 3.70
C PRO A 90 3.75 -22.29 3.28
N LEU A 91 3.31 -21.21 3.92
CA LEU A 91 2.07 -20.52 3.52
C LEU A 91 2.14 -19.97 2.09
N GLU A 92 3.22 -19.28 1.71
CA GLU A 92 3.40 -18.77 0.34
C GLU A 92 3.40 -19.91 -0.68
N PHE A 93 4.12 -21.00 -0.40
CA PHE A 93 4.17 -22.17 -1.27
C PHE A 93 2.80 -22.81 -1.45
N HIS A 94 2.04 -23.02 -0.37
CA HIS A 94 0.70 -23.62 -0.41
C HIS A 94 -0.32 -22.70 -1.09
N GLN A 95 -0.22 -21.38 -0.91
CA GLN A 95 -1.05 -20.41 -1.65
C GLN A 95 -0.81 -20.47 -3.16
N MET A 96 0.44 -20.69 -3.59
CA MET A 96 0.80 -20.85 -5.00
C MET A 96 0.36 -22.20 -5.56
N SER A 97 0.80 -23.29 -4.94
CA SER A 97 0.54 -24.65 -5.40
C SER A 97 -0.94 -25.03 -5.30
N GLY A 98 -1.67 -24.51 -4.31
CA GLY A 98 -3.11 -24.74 -4.12
C GLY A 98 -4.01 -24.17 -5.21
N ARG A 99 -3.46 -23.39 -6.16
CA ARG A 99 -4.18 -22.95 -7.37
C ARG A 99 -4.26 -24.02 -8.45
N ALA A 100 -3.46 -25.09 -8.34
CA ALA A 100 -3.46 -26.20 -9.28
C ALA A 100 -4.71 -27.07 -9.10
N GLY A 101 -5.42 -27.33 -10.20
CA GLY A 101 -6.67 -28.08 -10.25
C GLY A 101 -7.89 -27.17 -10.20
N ARG A 102 -8.74 -27.26 -11.23
CA ARG A 102 -9.98 -26.50 -11.31
C ARG A 102 -11.16 -27.35 -10.84
N ARG A 103 -11.86 -26.88 -9.80
CA ARG A 103 -13.05 -27.54 -9.25
C ARG A 103 -14.08 -27.81 -10.35
N GLY A 104 -14.49 -29.08 -10.47
CA GLY A 104 -15.49 -29.52 -11.47
C GLY A 104 -14.98 -29.60 -12.91
N LYS A 105 -13.69 -29.31 -13.18
CA LYS A 105 -13.10 -29.43 -14.53
C LYS A 105 -11.91 -30.39 -14.59
N ASP A 106 -11.09 -30.43 -13.54
CA ASP A 106 -9.91 -31.31 -13.49
C ASP A 106 -10.05 -32.38 -12.42
N ASN A 107 -9.65 -33.62 -12.73
CA ASN A 107 -9.59 -34.72 -11.75
C ASN A 107 -8.42 -34.54 -10.77
N VAL A 108 -7.30 -33.97 -11.25
CA VAL A 108 -6.09 -33.71 -10.48
C VAL A 108 -5.45 -32.40 -10.96
N GLY A 109 -4.84 -31.66 -10.04
CA GLY A 109 -3.99 -30.50 -10.33
C GLY A 109 -2.53 -30.89 -10.42
N PHE A 110 -1.75 -30.18 -11.24
CA PHE A 110 -0.31 -30.43 -11.39
C PHE A 110 0.50 -29.25 -10.85
N VAL A 111 1.54 -29.53 -10.05
CA VAL A 111 2.52 -28.55 -9.58
C VAL A 111 3.88 -28.99 -10.10
N ILE A 112 4.50 -28.16 -10.93
CA ILE A 112 5.79 -28.44 -11.57
C ILE A 112 6.82 -27.49 -10.98
N VAL A 113 7.87 -28.02 -10.37
CA VAL A 113 9.03 -27.23 -9.92
C VAL A 113 10.14 -27.39 -10.94
N VAL A 114 10.75 -26.28 -11.36
CA VAL A 114 11.86 -26.27 -12.34
C VAL A 114 13.15 -25.87 -11.62
N PRO A 115 13.84 -26.81 -10.95
CA PRO A 115 15.03 -26.48 -10.16
C PRO A 115 16.23 -26.22 -11.06
N LYS A 116 17.02 -25.17 -10.75
CA LYS A 116 18.36 -24.98 -11.32
C LYS A 116 19.42 -25.89 -10.68
N GLU A 117 19.22 -26.22 -9.41
CA GLU A 117 20.12 -27.02 -8.59
C GLU A 117 19.35 -28.07 -7.80
N LYS A 118 20.00 -29.19 -7.45
CA LYS A 118 19.37 -30.28 -6.70
C LYS A 118 18.87 -29.85 -5.31
N SER A 119 19.54 -28.89 -4.67
CA SER A 119 19.15 -28.29 -3.38
C SER A 119 17.71 -27.76 -3.40
N VAL A 120 17.33 -27.06 -4.47
CA VAL A 120 16.00 -26.47 -4.68
C VAL A 120 14.89 -27.52 -4.68
N LEU A 121 15.18 -28.74 -5.17
CA LEU A 121 14.22 -29.85 -5.14
C LEU A 121 13.94 -30.30 -3.71
N TYR A 122 14.96 -30.43 -2.86
CA TYR A 122 14.79 -30.81 -1.46
C TYR A 122 14.00 -29.75 -0.69
N ASP A 123 14.27 -28.48 -0.94
CA ASP A 123 13.51 -27.38 -0.33
C ASP A 123 12.04 -27.40 -0.77
N ALA A 124 11.74 -27.64 -2.05
CA ALA A 124 10.38 -27.76 -2.54
C ALA A 124 9.63 -28.94 -1.90
N ILE A 125 10.26 -30.11 -1.77
CA ILE A 125 9.67 -31.28 -1.09
C ILE A 125 9.37 -30.97 0.38
N ARG A 126 10.31 -30.29 1.05
CA ARG A 126 10.15 -29.85 2.43
C ARG A 126 8.98 -28.88 2.57
N LEU A 127 8.87 -27.88 1.69
CA LEU A 127 7.76 -26.91 1.69
C LEU A 127 6.41 -27.60 1.46
N ALA A 128 6.33 -28.49 0.47
CA ALA A 128 5.11 -29.24 0.16
C ALA A 128 4.61 -30.10 1.34
N SER A 129 5.54 -30.62 2.15
CA SER A 129 5.23 -31.45 3.33
C SER A 129 5.03 -30.64 4.61
N SER A 130 5.35 -29.34 4.60
CA SER A 130 5.28 -28.47 5.77
C SER A 130 3.87 -27.92 5.97
N GLN A 131 3.45 -27.75 7.22
CA GLN A 131 2.21 -27.03 7.55
C GLN A 131 2.42 -25.51 7.39
N PRO A 132 1.39 -24.76 6.94
CA PRO A 132 1.42 -23.30 6.96
C PRO A 132 1.71 -22.76 8.36
N GLU A 133 2.48 -21.67 8.45
CA GLU A 133 2.80 -21.07 9.75
C GLU A 133 1.56 -20.52 10.46
N PRO A 134 1.54 -20.53 11.81
CA PRO A 134 0.45 -19.92 12.54
C PRO A 134 0.36 -18.42 12.27
N ILE A 135 -0.86 -17.90 12.18
CA ILE A 135 -1.11 -16.47 12.07
C ILE A 135 -0.47 -15.76 13.27
N LYS A 136 0.40 -14.79 12.99
CA LYS A 136 1.03 -13.93 14.01
C LYS A 136 0.40 -12.55 13.97
N SER A 137 0.14 -11.98 15.14
CA SER A 137 -0.37 -10.61 15.25
C SER A 137 0.63 -9.60 14.70
N ALA A 138 0.20 -8.81 13.71
CA ALA A 138 0.90 -7.61 13.24
C ALA A 138 0.37 -6.33 13.90
N PHE A 139 -0.41 -6.45 14.98
CA PHE A 139 -1.04 -5.31 15.65
C PHE A 139 0.03 -4.33 16.18
N SER A 140 -0.11 -3.08 15.75
CA SER A 140 0.61 -1.92 16.28
C SER A 140 -0.38 -0.78 16.50
N VAL A 141 -0.07 0.10 17.45
CA VAL A 141 -0.90 1.26 17.74
C VAL A 141 -0.50 2.40 16.81
N THR A 142 -1.48 3.05 16.16
CA THR A 142 -1.24 4.22 15.30
C THR A 142 -1.78 5.52 15.93
N TYR A 143 -1.36 6.68 15.41
CA TYR A 143 -1.82 7.98 15.91
C TYR A 143 -3.33 8.18 15.79
N TYR A 144 -3.90 7.87 14.61
CA TYR A 144 -5.34 8.03 14.40
C TYR A 144 -6.14 7.12 15.35
N GLN A 145 -5.66 5.90 15.61
CA GLN A 145 -6.31 4.97 16.55
C GLN A 145 -6.33 5.55 17.95
N ILE A 146 -5.24 6.18 18.38
CA ILE A 146 -5.17 6.82 19.71
C ILE A 146 -6.19 7.94 19.80
N LEU A 147 -6.21 8.88 18.84
CA LEU A 147 -7.17 9.99 18.86
C LEU A 147 -8.61 9.49 18.81
N SER A 148 -8.90 8.52 17.94
CA SER A 148 -10.24 7.95 17.78
C SER A 148 -10.74 7.21 19.02
N LEU A 149 -9.88 6.40 19.64
CA LEU A 149 -10.25 5.67 20.86
C LEU A 149 -10.40 6.62 22.06
N LEU A 150 -9.47 7.56 22.24
CA LEU A 150 -9.56 8.54 23.31
C LEU A 150 -10.80 9.42 23.16
N GLY A 151 -11.11 9.88 21.95
CA GLY A 151 -12.25 10.76 21.70
C GLY A 151 -13.60 10.10 21.90
N ARG A 152 -13.72 8.81 21.58
CA ARG A 152 -14.98 8.08 21.73
C ARG A 152 -15.18 7.46 23.10
N HIS A 153 -14.09 7.10 23.79
CA HIS A 153 -14.15 6.18 24.92
C HIS A 153 -13.37 6.63 26.15
N GLY A 154 -12.51 7.63 26.03
CA GLY A 154 -11.59 8.04 27.10
C GLY A 154 -10.50 7.00 27.39
N LEU A 155 -9.57 7.35 28.29
CA LEU A 155 -8.37 6.53 28.56
C LEU A 155 -8.71 5.12 29.08
N GLN A 156 -9.54 5.02 30.12
CA GLN A 156 -9.78 3.73 30.79
C GLN A 156 -10.36 2.67 29.83
N ARG A 157 -11.30 3.06 28.98
CA ARG A 157 -11.91 2.15 28.01
C ARG A 157 -10.98 1.89 26.82
N THR A 158 -10.20 2.89 26.39
CA THR A 158 -9.15 2.72 25.37
C THR A 158 -8.16 1.64 25.75
N VAL A 159 -7.62 1.69 26.98
CA VAL A 159 -6.69 0.67 27.49
C VAL A 159 -7.34 -0.72 27.48
N LYS A 160 -8.59 -0.84 27.93
CA LYS A 160 -9.33 -2.12 27.89
C LYS A 160 -9.54 -2.65 26.47
N ILE A 161 -9.69 -1.78 25.46
CA ILE A 161 -9.82 -2.19 24.05
C ILE A 161 -8.47 -2.71 23.54
N LEU A 162 -7.38 -1.99 23.78
CA LEU A 162 -6.02 -2.42 23.40
C LEU A 162 -5.63 -3.75 24.06
N GLU A 163 -6.09 -3.97 25.28
CA GLU A 163 -5.89 -5.23 26.04
C GLU A 163 -6.56 -6.45 25.39
N LYS A 164 -7.56 -6.24 24.52
CA LYS A 164 -8.22 -7.30 23.75
C LYS A 164 -7.58 -7.56 22.39
N SER A 165 -6.39 -7.01 22.12
CA SER A 165 -5.68 -7.22 20.85
C SER A 165 -5.24 -8.67 20.66
N LEU A 166 -5.16 -9.09 19.39
CA LEU A 166 -4.65 -10.42 19.03
C LEU A 166 -3.21 -10.64 19.53
N LEU A 167 -2.40 -9.57 19.59
CA LEU A 167 -1.05 -9.58 20.16
C LEU A 167 -1.07 -10.15 21.58
N LEU A 168 -1.88 -9.58 22.46
CA LEU A 168 -1.91 -9.98 23.86
C LEU A 168 -2.56 -11.35 24.03
N HIS A 169 -3.59 -11.67 23.24
CA HIS A 169 -4.18 -13.00 23.23
C HIS A 169 -3.14 -14.09 22.88
N GLN A 170 -2.32 -13.86 21.85
CA GLN A 170 -1.29 -14.80 21.42
C GLN A 170 -0.15 -14.91 22.45
N MET A 171 0.27 -13.80 23.06
CA MET A 171 1.32 -13.82 24.09
C MET A 171 0.84 -14.48 25.39
N ALA A 172 -0.44 -14.33 25.75
CA ALA A 172 -1.06 -15.03 26.88
C ALA A 172 -1.04 -16.55 26.71
N LYS A 173 -1.27 -17.05 25.49
CA LYS A 173 -1.16 -18.49 25.17
C LYS A 173 0.25 -19.04 25.35
N ILE A 174 1.28 -18.23 25.12
CA ILE A 174 2.68 -18.63 25.35
C ILE A 174 2.98 -18.66 26.86
N GLY A 175 2.45 -17.69 27.61
CA GLY A 175 2.47 -17.71 29.07
C GLY A 175 2.36 -16.32 29.69
N LYS A 176 1.96 -16.27 30.97
CA LYS A 176 1.71 -15.02 31.72
C LYS A 176 2.87 -14.03 31.70
N ARG A 177 4.12 -14.52 31.72
CA ARG A 177 5.32 -13.66 31.62
C ARG A 177 5.38 -12.94 30.28
N LYS A 178 5.14 -13.65 29.17
CA LYS A 178 5.17 -13.08 27.82
C LYS A 178 4.03 -12.10 27.59
N GLU A 179 2.84 -12.40 28.09
CA GLU A 179 1.72 -11.47 28.11
C GLU A 179 2.08 -10.15 28.82
N LYS A 180 2.67 -10.23 30.02
CA LYS A 180 3.09 -9.05 30.79
C LYS A 180 4.16 -8.22 30.07
N GLU A 181 5.15 -8.88 29.46
CA GLU A 181 6.17 -8.24 28.62
C GLU A 181 5.52 -7.50 27.43
N ALA A 182 4.63 -8.16 26.70
CA ALA A 182 3.94 -7.58 25.55
C ALA A 182 2.98 -6.45 25.92
N ARG A 183 2.24 -6.58 27.04
CA ARG A 183 1.37 -5.50 27.56
C ARG A 183 2.19 -4.28 27.94
N LYS A 184 3.32 -4.47 28.62
CA LYS A 184 4.24 -3.38 28.96
C LYS A 184 4.74 -2.67 27.70
N TRP A 185 5.19 -3.43 26.69
CA TRP A 185 5.63 -2.88 25.41
C TRP A 185 4.50 -2.10 24.70
N LEU A 186 3.29 -2.66 24.64
CA LEU A 186 2.14 -2.03 24.00
C LEU A 186 1.76 -0.70 24.68
N MET A 187 1.75 -0.67 26.02
CA MET A 187 1.46 0.54 26.78
C MET A 187 2.57 1.60 26.66
N GLN A 188 3.84 1.17 26.55
CA GLN A 188 4.94 2.08 26.22
C GLN A 188 4.74 2.69 24.84
N GLU A 189 4.38 1.89 23.84
CA GLU A 189 4.19 2.36 22.46
C GLU A 189 2.99 3.31 22.32
N PHE A 190 1.91 3.03 23.04
CA PHE A 190 0.79 3.95 23.23
C PHE A 190 1.25 5.27 23.87
N GLY A 191 1.97 5.21 24.99
CA GLY A 191 2.46 6.38 25.71
C GLY A 191 3.41 7.26 24.87
N ARG A 192 4.31 6.66 24.09
CA ARG A 192 5.20 7.40 23.18
C ARG A 192 4.42 8.21 22.15
N ARG A 193 3.38 7.63 21.53
CA ARG A 193 2.55 8.33 20.55
C ARG A 193 1.64 9.37 21.19
N VAL A 194 1.12 9.12 22.38
CA VAL A 194 0.41 10.13 23.18
C VAL A 194 1.32 11.33 23.43
N ASN A 195 2.59 11.13 23.79
CA ASN A 195 3.53 12.23 24.00
C ASN A 195 3.76 13.04 22.73
N VAL A 196 3.89 12.39 21.57
CA VAL A 196 3.96 13.09 20.27
C VAL A 196 2.71 13.93 20.04
N LEU A 197 1.52 13.34 20.19
CA LEU A 197 0.24 14.03 20.00
C LEU A 197 0.07 15.23 20.95
N LYS A 198 0.46 15.09 22.22
CA LYS A 198 0.51 16.21 23.17
C LYS A 198 1.48 17.30 22.73
N SER A 199 2.72 16.92 22.37
CA SER A 199 3.76 17.88 21.97
C SER A 199 3.39 18.71 20.73
N LEU A 200 2.53 18.15 19.87
CA LEU A 200 2.03 18.81 18.67
C LEU A 200 0.69 19.52 18.88
N GLY A 201 0.08 19.37 20.07
CA GLY A 201 -1.15 20.05 20.44
C GLY A 201 -2.44 19.37 19.97
N TYR A 202 -2.42 18.08 19.64
CA TYR A 202 -3.63 17.30 19.31
C TYR A 202 -4.34 16.72 20.54
N LEU A 203 -3.64 16.63 21.66
CA LEU A 203 -4.15 16.16 22.95
C LEU A 203 -3.77 17.14 24.05
N THR A 204 -4.70 17.36 24.98
CA THR A 204 -4.44 18.07 26.24
C THR A 204 -3.62 17.20 27.21
N ASP A 205 -3.17 17.78 28.32
CA ASP A 205 -2.51 17.00 29.37
C ASP A 205 -3.43 15.97 30.03
N SER A 206 -4.74 16.23 30.06
CA SER A 206 -5.81 15.33 30.50
C SER A 206 -6.16 14.23 29.49
N LEU A 207 -5.49 14.17 28.32
CA LEU A 207 -5.75 13.22 27.22
C LEU A 207 -7.10 13.41 26.52
N GLU A 208 -7.61 14.64 26.54
CA GLU A 208 -8.78 15.05 25.78
C GLU A 208 -8.33 15.61 24.43
N LEU A 209 -9.17 15.50 23.41
CA LEU A 209 -8.84 16.08 22.10
C LEU A 209 -8.96 17.60 22.18
N THR A 210 -7.93 18.27 21.67
CA THR A 210 -8.00 19.70 21.38
C THR A 210 -8.88 19.95 20.14
N GLU A 211 -9.13 21.21 19.80
CA GLU A 211 -9.77 21.56 18.52
C GLU A 211 -9.03 20.93 17.34
N ASP A 212 -7.70 20.96 17.37
CA ASP A 212 -6.88 20.31 16.35
C ASP A 212 -7.01 18.80 16.35
N GLY A 213 -7.10 18.17 17.53
CA GLY A 213 -7.39 16.74 17.65
C GLY A 213 -8.75 16.35 17.04
N GLN A 214 -9.77 17.18 17.25
CA GLN A 214 -11.15 16.92 16.83
C GLN A 214 -11.37 16.91 15.32
N TRP A 215 -10.57 17.62 14.53
CA TRP A 215 -10.59 17.43 13.08
C TRP A 215 -9.53 16.42 12.63
N ALA A 216 -8.37 16.35 13.30
CA ALA A 216 -7.28 15.49 12.85
C ALA A 216 -7.67 14.02 12.85
N TRP A 217 -8.39 13.51 13.86
CA TRP A 217 -8.80 12.10 13.93
C TRP A 217 -9.68 11.61 12.76
N MET A 218 -10.23 12.52 11.94
CA MET A 218 -10.91 12.19 10.68
C MET A 218 -9.95 11.68 9.61
N ILE A 219 -8.66 12.00 9.70
CA ILE A 219 -7.61 11.48 8.83
C ILE A 219 -7.26 10.07 9.29
N THR A 220 -7.59 9.06 8.48
CA THR A 220 -7.34 7.64 8.80
C THR A 220 -6.15 7.03 8.06
N HIS A 221 -5.35 7.87 7.40
CA HIS A 221 -4.23 7.47 6.55
C HIS A 221 -2.96 7.11 7.33
N VAL A 222 -2.11 6.23 6.79
CA VAL A 222 -0.84 5.81 7.42
C VAL A 222 0.14 6.98 7.64
N SER A 223 0.20 7.91 6.70
CA SER A 223 0.95 9.18 6.82
C SER A 223 0.22 10.26 7.63
N PHE A 224 -0.70 9.87 8.53
CA PHE A 224 -1.53 10.75 9.36
C PHE A 224 -0.81 12.01 9.83
N LEU A 225 0.34 11.84 10.48
CA LEU A 225 1.01 12.94 11.19
C LEU A 225 1.53 14.00 10.22
N TYR A 226 2.02 13.58 9.06
CA TYR A 226 2.46 14.48 8.00
C TYR A 226 1.30 15.26 7.38
N LEU A 227 0.16 14.59 7.13
CA LEU A 227 -1.03 15.22 6.55
C LEU A 227 -1.67 16.21 7.55
N ALA A 228 -1.82 15.82 8.80
CA ALA A 228 -2.36 16.68 9.85
C ALA A 228 -1.48 17.92 10.04
N GLU A 229 -0.17 17.75 10.21
CA GLU A 229 0.73 18.89 10.36
C GLU A 229 0.82 19.77 9.11
N PHE A 230 0.70 19.19 7.90
CA PHE A 230 0.62 19.95 6.65
C PHE A 230 -0.59 20.90 6.63
N VAL A 231 -1.75 20.42 7.06
CA VAL A 231 -2.98 21.22 7.16
C VAL A 231 -2.88 22.24 8.29
N ARG A 232 -2.49 21.81 9.50
CA ARG A 232 -2.41 22.66 10.70
C ARG A 232 -1.45 23.84 10.52
N ARG A 233 -0.31 23.62 9.85
CA ARG A 233 0.67 24.69 9.52
C ARG A 233 0.25 25.55 8.33
N GLY A 234 -0.87 25.25 7.68
CA GLY A 234 -1.37 26.02 6.53
C GLY A 234 -0.46 25.97 5.31
N LEU A 235 0.31 24.90 5.12
CA LEU A 235 1.32 24.82 4.04
C LEU A 235 0.70 24.76 2.64
N TYR A 236 -0.59 24.43 2.55
CA TYR A 236 -1.38 24.46 1.31
C TYR A 236 -1.77 25.88 0.87
N ARG A 237 -1.65 26.89 1.73
CA ARG A 237 -2.13 28.25 1.42
C ARG A 237 -1.38 28.82 0.21
N GLY A 238 -2.15 29.32 -0.76
CA GLY A 238 -1.65 29.85 -2.03
C GLY A 238 -1.20 28.79 -3.04
N ALA A 239 -1.41 27.49 -2.77
CA ALA A 239 -1.19 26.44 -3.75
C ALA A 239 -2.34 26.40 -4.76
N THR A 240 -2.01 26.10 -6.02
CA THR A 240 -3.01 25.66 -7.00
C THR A 240 -3.42 24.20 -6.73
N PRO A 241 -4.55 23.71 -7.26
CA PRO A 241 -4.94 22.32 -7.10
C PRO A 241 -3.86 21.31 -7.55
N ALA A 242 -3.17 21.58 -8.66
CA ALA A 242 -2.07 20.73 -9.14
C ALA A 242 -0.87 20.72 -8.18
N VAL A 243 -0.51 21.89 -7.62
CA VAL A 243 0.55 22.00 -6.60
C VAL A 243 0.16 21.24 -5.33
N LEU A 244 -1.09 21.35 -4.88
CA LEU A 244 -1.58 20.61 -3.72
C LEU A 244 -1.45 19.09 -3.94
N ALA A 245 -1.86 18.59 -5.11
CA ALA A 245 -1.74 17.16 -5.43
C ALA A 245 -0.28 16.69 -5.35
N GLY A 246 0.66 17.46 -5.90
CA GLY A 246 2.09 17.18 -5.77
C GLY A 246 2.59 17.24 -4.32
N MET A 247 2.18 18.24 -3.54
CA MET A 247 2.57 18.34 -2.13
C MET A 247 2.08 17.14 -1.30
N VAL A 248 0.83 16.70 -1.49
CA VAL A 248 0.28 15.52 -0.80
C VAL A 248 1.02 14.24 -1.23
N ALA A 249 1.32 14.07 -2.52
CA ALA A 249 2.13 12.96 -3.02
C ALA A 249 3.55 12.90 -2.41
N ALA A 250 4.10 14.05 -2.01
CA ALA A 250 5.39 14.11 -1.33
C ALA A 250 5.35 13.43 0.05
N LEU A 251 4.20 13.53 0.75
CA LEU A 251 4.00 13.12 2.14
C LEU A 251 3.57 11.65 2.30
N ILE A 252 3.13 11.00 1.23
CA ILE A 252 2.77 9.58 1.24
C ILE A 252 4.03 8.70 1.05
N GLY A 253 4.16 7.62 1.82
CA GLY A 253 5.35 6.74 1.85
C GLY A 253 5.48 5.75 0.68
N GLU A 254 4.93 6.06 -0.50
CA GLU A 254 4.88 5.14 -1.64
C GLU A 254 6.20 5.04 -2.43
N ARG A 255 6.31 4.02 -3.30
CA ARG A 255 7.48 3.88 -4.19
C ARG A 255 7.66 5.15 -5.02
N SER A 256 8.89 5.64 -5.07
CA SER A 256 9.23 6.87 -5.79
C SER A 256 9.69 6.60 -7.22
N PRO A 257 9.46 7.52 -8.16
CA PRO A 257 10.11 7.49 -9.46
C PRO A 257 11.62 7.29 -9.34
N ARG A 258 12.21 6.51 -10.25
CA ARG A 258 13.66 6.24 -10.25
C ARG A 258 14.46 7.42 -10.81
N ARG A 259 13.88 8.20 -11.73
CA ARG A 259 14.54 9.34 -12.36
C ARG A 259 14.32 10.62 -11.56
N ARG A 260 15.34 11.50 -11.54
CA ARG A 260 15.25 12.82 -10.91
C ARG A 260 14.29 13.73 -11.69
N LEU A 261 13.02 13.69 -11.31
CA LEU A 261 11.99 14.67 -11.67
C LEU A 261 12.01 15.79 -10.63
N VAL A 262 12.42 17.00 -11.02
CA VAL A 262 12.48 18.16 -10.10
C VAL A 262 11.83 19.35 -10.76
N LEU A 263 10.50 19.38 -10.73
CA LEU A 263 9.69 20.48 -11.24
C LEU A 263 8.97 21.22 -10.12
N LEU A 264 8.55 20.52 -9.07
CA LEU A 264 7.87 21.15 -7.94
C LEU A 264 8.85 21.44 -6.80
N ASP A 265 8.89 22.69 -6.36
CA ASP A 265 9.61 23.07 -5.16
C ASP A 265 8.86 22.62 -3.90
N ILE A 266 9.47 21.72 -3.15
CA ILE A 266 8.95 21.20 -1.87
C ILE A 266 9.66 21.82 -0.66
N SER A 267 10.38 22.94 -0.82
CA SER A 267 11.11 23.59 0.28
C SER A 267 10.23 23.92 1.47
N ARG A 268 8.96 24.29 1.22
CA ARG A 268 7.93 24.49 2.26
C ARG A 268 7.66 23.23 3.11
N LEU A 269 7.85 22.03 2.55
CA LEU A 269 7.63 20.75 3.23
C LEU A 269 8.89 20.24 3.96
N GLN A 270 10.08 20.72 3.63
CA GLN A 270 11.32 20.19 4.21
C GLN A 270 11.39 20.40 5.73
N GLY A 271 10.90 21.55 6.21
CA GLY A 271 10.77 21.83 7.65
C GLY A 271 9.84 20.82 8.31
N LEU A 272 8.65 20.63 7.75
CA LEU A 272 7.66 19.66 8.22
C LEU A 272 8.24 18.24 8.30
N LEU A 273 8.84 17.74 7.22
CA LEU A 273 9.40 16.38 7.16
C LEU A 273 10.47 16.15 8.23
N ARG A 274 11.32 17.17 8.45
CA ARG A 274 12.38 17.14 9.45
C ARG A 274 11.86 17.19 10.87
N ASP A 275 10.85 18.03 11.13
CA ASP A 275 10.30 18.24 12.45
C ASP A 275 9.52 17.02 12.94
N VAL A 276 8.64 16.46 12.11
CA VAL A 276 7.88 15.24 12.44
C VAL A 276 8.84 14.11 12.77
N TRP A 277 9.82 13.85 11.89
CA TRP A 277 10.83 12.81 12.13
C TRP A 277 11.62 13.04 13.43
N ARG A 278 11.98 14.30 13.74
CA ARG A 278 12.71 14.64 14.95
C ARG A 278 11.86 14.40 16.21
N ILE A 279 10.58 14.75 16.17
CA ILE A 279 9.65 14.58 17.31
C ILE A 279 9.39 13.10 17.57
N GLU A 280 9.17 12.30 16.53
CA GLU A 280 9.03 10.84 16.66
C GLU A 280 10.29 10.21 17.24
N LYS A 281 11.47 10.57 16.70
CA LYS A 281 12.76 10.06 17.18
C LYS A 281 13.00 10.42 18.65
N ARG A 282 12.72 11.66 19.06
CA ARG A 282 12.82 12.10 20.47
C ARG A 282 11.88 11.34 21.39
N SER A 283 10.73 10.92 20.87
CA SER A 283 9.74 10.12 21.60
C SER A 283 10.05 8.61 21.56
N GLY A 284 11.17 8.19 20.97
CA GLY A 284 11.58 6.79 20.90
C GLY A 284 10.77 5.96 19.91
N ILE A 285 10.12 6.60 18.93
CA ILE A 285 9.40 5.95 17.84
C ILE A 285 10.36 5.78 16.67
N GLN A 286 10.46 4.55 16.15
CA GLN A 286 11.22 4.24 14.94
C GLN A 286 10.30 4.38 13.73
N GLY A 287 10.17 5.61 13.22
CA GLY A 287 9.46 5.91 11.97
C GLY A 287 10.41 5.86 10.76
N GLU A 288 9.89 5.47 9.61
CA GLU A 288 10.62 5.55 8.36
C GLU A 288 10.82 7.02 7.96
N ARG A 289 12.07 7.39 7.68
CA ARG A 289 12.38 8.75 7.28
C ARG A 289 12.05 8.94 5.81
N ILE A 290 11.05 9.76 5.51
CA ILE A 290 10.80 10.21 4.14
C ILE A 290 12.03 10.97 3.63
N SER A 291 12.68 10.45 2.59
CA SER A 291 13.78 11.14 1.92
C SER A 291 13.25 12.39 1.20
N PRO A 292 13.82 13.59 1.42
CA PRO A 292 13.41 14.79 0.70
C PRO A 292 13.53 14.65 -0.82
N GLU A 293 14.48 13.85 -1.30
CA GLU A 293 14.66 13.63 -2.74
C GLU A 293 13.53 12.78 -3.31
N GLU A 294 13.19 11.68 -2.63
CA GLU A 294 12.06 10.80 -2.99
C GLU A 294 10.73 11.54 -2.94
N ALA A 295 10.50 12.30 -1.87
CA ALA A 295 9.34 13.16 -1.73
C ALA A 295 9.21 14.14 -2.91
N ARG A 296 10.33 14.74 -3.34
CA ARG A 296 10.35 15.67 -4.48
C ARG A 296 10.03 14.97 -5.81
N ARG A 297 10.52 13.75 -6.00
CA ARG A 297 10.22 12.96 -7.20
C ARG A 297 8.74 12.58 -7.28
N ARG A 298 8.16 12.09 -6.18
CA ARG A 298 6.70 11.82 -6.11
C ARG A 298 5.89 13.08 -6.36
N ALA A 299 6.28 14.18 -5.72
CA ALA A 299 5.61 15.47 -5.84
C ALA A 299 5.61 15.98 -7.28
N SER A 300 6.77 15.96 -7.93
CA SER A 300 6.91 16.42 -9.33
C SER A 300 6.12 15.52 -10.27
N CYS A 301 6.13 14.20 -10.06
CA CYS A 301 5.39 13.26 -10.91
C CYS A 301 3.88 13.49 -10.85
N VAL A 302 3.30 13.58 -9.65
CA VAL A 302 1.86 13.83 -9.50
C VAL A 302 1.48 15.26 -9.92
N TYR A 303 2.35 16.24 -9.70
CA TYR A 303 2.15 17.60 -10.21
C TYR A 303 2.06 17.64 -11.75
N MET A 304 2.95 16.95 -12.46
CA MET A 304 2.91 16.84 -13.91
C MET A 304 1.61 16.20 -14.38
N TRP A 305 1.20 15.12 -13.72
CA TRP A 305 -0.07 14.45 -14.00
C TRP A 305 -1.27 15.39 -13.83
N ALA A 306 -1.33 16.09 -12.69
CA ALA A 306 -2.39 17.06 -12.40
C ALA A 306 -2.37 18.27 -13.34
N SER A 307 -1.21 18.58 -13.94
CA SER A 307 -1.03 19.69 -14.88
C SER A 307 -1.37 19.33 -16.33
N GLY A 308 -1.82 18.10 -16.60
CA GLY A 308 -2.31 17.71 -17.92
C GLY A 308 -1.35 16.84 -18.75
N VAL A 309 -0.13 16.53 -18.27
CA VAL A 309 0.84 15.69 -18.99
C VAL A 309 0.21 14.33 -19.35
N GLY A 310 0.43 13.85 -20.58
CA GLY A 310 -0.13 12.58 -21.05
C GLY A 310 0.43 11.36 -20.32
N TRP A 311 -0.35 10.28 -20.22
CA TRP A 311 0.04 9.10 -19.44
C TRP A 311 1.35 8.45 -19.91
N ARG A 312 1.49 8.23 -21.23
CA ARG A 312 2.71 7.62 -21.80
C ARG A 312 3.94 8.49 -21.58
N GLU A 313 3.80 9.79 -21.82
CA GLU A 313 4.86 10.77 -21.58
C GLU A 313 5.28 10.75 -20.09
N LEU A 314 4.31 10.68 -19.17
CA LEU A 314 4.59 10.61 -17.75
C LEU A 314 5.34 9.32 -17.35
N ILE A 315 5.00 8.17 -17.93
CA ILE A 315 5.74 6.91 -17.74
C ILE A 315 7.19 7.06 -18.21
N GLU A 316 7.40 7.62 -19.40
CA GLU A 316 8.75 7.79 -19.97
C GLU A 316 9.61 8.74 -19.13
N LEU A 317 9.03 9.86 -18.68
CA LEU A 317 9.72 10.86 -17.87
C LEU A 317 10.04 10.33 -16.46
N SER A 318 9.10 9.62 -15.83
CA SER A 318 9.26 9.07 -14.48
C SER A 318 10.08 7.79 -14.42
N ARG A 319 10.12 7.02 -15.52
CA ARG A 319 10.69 5.65 -15.59
C ARG A 319 10.07 4.72 -14.53
N MET A 320 8.79 4.92 -14.22
CA MET A 320 8.01 4.03 -13.35
C MET A 320 7.30 2.95 -14.16
N GLU A 321 7.02 1.82 -13.52
CA GLU A 321 6.01 0.88 -14.03
C GLU A 321 4.62 1.52 -13.92
N GLU A 322 3.75 1.23 -14.89
CA GLU A 322 2.43 1.85 -15.05
C GLU A 322 1.55 1.66 -13.80
N GLY A 323 1.56 0.45 -13.24
CA GLY A 323 0.80 0.09 -12.05
C GLY A 323 1.36 0.74 -10.77
N ASP A 324 2.67 0.91 -10.67
CA ASP A 324 3.30 1.66 -9.57
C ASP A 324 2.92 3.15 -9.66
N LEU A 325 2.88 3.72 -10.87
CA LEU A 325 2.42 5.09 -11.09
C LEU A 325 0.92 5.24 -10.78
N GLN A 326 0.07 4.31 -11.24
CA GLN A 326 -1.36 4.31 -10.93
C GLN A 326 -1.58 4.26 -9.42
N ARG A 327 -0.86 3.38 -8.71
CA ARG A 327 -0.92 3.27 -7.25
C ARG A 327 -0.52 4.56 -6.55
N LEU A 328 0.58 5.20 -6.96
CA LEU A 328 1.01 6.49 -6.40
C LEU A 328 -0.10 7.55 -6.52
N ILE A 329 -0.76 7.61 -7.68
CA ILE A 329 -1.84 8.57 -7.93
C ILE A 329 -3.09 8.23 -7.11
N LEU A 330 -3.51 6.96 -7.06
CA LEU A 330 -4.67 6.52 -6.27
C LEU A 330 -4.46 6.74 -4.76
N GLN A 331 -3.27 6.47 -4.24
CA GLN A 331 -2.94 6.76 -2.83
C GLN A 331 -2.92 8.26 -2.55
N THR A 332 -2.48 9.08 -3.52
CA THR A 332 -2.59 10.54 -3.41
C THR A 332 -4.05 10.98 -3.43
N ALA A 333 -4.89 10.38 -4.28
CA ALA A 333 -6.31 10.68 -4.36
C ALA A 333 -7.06 10.29 -3.07
N GLU A 334 -6.70 9.17 -2.45
CA GLU A 334 -7.23 8.75 -1.15
C GLU A 334 -6.84 9.76 -0.06
N ALA A 335 -5.57 10.16 0.01
CA ALA A 335 -5.13 11.18 0.96
C ALA A 335 -5.86 12.52 0.75
N LEU A 336 -6.03 12.96 -0.51
CA LEU A 336 -6.81 14.15 -0.83
C LEU A 336 -8.29 14.01 -0.46
N HIS A 337 -8.88 12.82 -0.63
CA HIS A 337 -10.25 12.56 -0.21
C HIS A 337 -10.43 12.73 1.29
N GLN A 338 -9.48 12.26 2.10
CA GLN A 338 -9.48 12.48 3.54
C GLN A 338 -9.40 13.99 3.89
N LEU A 339 -8.64 14.78 3.11
CA LEU A 339 -8.54 16.24 3.30
C LEU A 339 -9.80 17.00 2.84
N GLU A 340 -10.44 16.55 1.76
CA GLU A 340 -11.71 17.07 1.24
C GLU A 340 -12.83 16.97 2.27
N ASN A 341 -12.81 15.94 3.12
CA ASN A 341 -13.82 15.73 4.15
C ASN A 341 -13.57 16.50 5.46
N LEU A 342 -12.49 17.29 5.55
CA LEU A 342 -12.19 18.05 6.77
C LEU A 342 -13.06 19.32 6.87
N PRO A 343 -13.49 19.73 8.07
CA PRO A 343 -14.20 20.99 8.29
C PRO A 343 -13.24 22.20 8.27
N LEU A 344 -12.36 22.29 7.27
CA LEU A 344 -11.27 23.27 7.19
C LEU A 344 -11.14 23.85 5.77
N PRO A 345 -10.51 25.03 5.60
CA PRO A 345 -10.39 25.68 4.29
C PRO A 345 -9.63 24.88 3.21
N VAL A 346 -8.89 23.83 3.59
CA VAL A 346 -8.21 22.94 2.63
C VAL A 346 -9.19 22.10 1.80
N ALA A 347 -10.41 21.89 2.29
CA ALA A 347 -11.37 20.93 1.74
C ALA A 347 -11.70 21.15 0.26
N SER A 348 -12.05 22.38 -0.12
CA SER A 348 -12.37 22.73 -1.51
C SER A 348 -11.17 22.53 -2.44
N LEU A 349 -9.99 22.99 -2.03
CA LEU A 349 -8.75 22.83 -2.79
C LEU A 349 -8.39 21.34 -2.96
N ALA A 350 -8.62 20.53 -1.92
CA ALA A 350 -8.38 19.08 -1.96
C ALA A 350 -9.35 18.36 -2.92
N ALA A 351 -10.63 18.75 -2.93
CA ALA A 351 -11.63 18.21 -3.86
C ALA A 351 -11.23 18.50 -5.32
N GLU A 352 -10.82 19.74 -5.61
CA GLU A 352 -10.35 20.12 -6.95
C GLU A 352 -9.07 19.37 -7.35
N ALA A 353 -8.10 19.28 -6.44
CA ALA A 353 -6.85 18.55 -6.67
C ALA A 353 -7.11 17.06 -6.96
N ARG A 354 -8.04 16.45 -6.21
CA ARG A 354 -8.44 15.05 -6.38
C ARG A 354 -9.06 14.83 -7.76
N ARG A 355 -9.94 15.73 -8.20
CA ARG A 355 -10.56 15.68 -9.53
C ARG A 355 -9.52 15.76 -10.66
N LEU A 356 -8.48 16.58 -10.52
CA LEU A 356 -7.44 16.71 -11.56
C LEU A 356 -6.65 15.42 -11.79
N ILE A 357 -6.43 14.63 -10.74
CA ILE A 357 -5.60 13.42 -10.82
C ILE A 357 -6.40 12.15 -11.09
N LEU A 358 -7.71 12.16 -10.82
CA LEU A 358 -8.64 11.08 -11.17
C LEU A 358 -9.16 11.27 -12.59
N ARG A 359 -8.29 10.98 -13.57
CA ARG A 359 -8.63 10.93 -14.99
C ARG A 359 -8.02 9.69 -15.63
N GLU A 360 -8.51 9.31 -16.81
CA GLU A 360 -8.00 8.14 -17.55
C GLU A 360 -6.48 8.20 -17.72
N PRO A 361 -5.75 7.08 -17.54
CA PRO A 361 -6.23 5.72 -17.30
C PRO A 361 -6.29 5.32 -15.81
N VAL A 362 -6.22 6.30 -14.89
CA VAL A 362 -6.17 6.01 -13.45
C VAL A 362 -7.52 5.55 -12.93
N THR A 363 -8.59 6.18 -13.40
CA THR A 363 -10.01 5.93 -13.06
C THR A 363 -10.61 4.74 -13.79
#